data_AF-G5J4S9-F1
#
_entry.id   AF-G5J4S9-F1
#
_cell.length_a   1.000
_cell.length_b   1.000
_cell.length_c   1.000
_cell.angle_alpha   90.00
_cell.angle_beta   90.00
_cell.angle_gamma   90.00
#
_symmetry.space_group_name_H-M   'P 1'
#
loop_
_entity.id
_entity.type
_entity.pdbx_description
1 polymer ?
#
loop_
_entity_poly.entity_id
_entity_poly.type
_entity_poly.pdbx_seq_one_letter_code
_entity_poly.pdbx_strand_id
1 'polypeptide(L)' 'MREIVTPRLKLRQWQEEDKEPFFRLNSDPRVMKFMPKLLSREESDNFVERIKGQFKKDGYSFLL' A
#
# COMPACT_ATOMS: atom_id res chain seq x y z
N MET A 1 2.18 13.98 -7.43
CA MET A 1 3.51 13.53 -6.98
C MET A 1 4.39 13.34 -8.19
N ARG A 2 5.68 13.66 -8.11
CA ARG A 2 6.67 13.23 -9.11
C ARG A 2 7.15 11.82 -8.74
N GLU A 3 7.07 10.89 -9.69
CA GLU A 3 7.56 9.52 -9.48
C GLU A 3 9.07 9.52 -9.22
N ILE A 4 9.53 8.62 -8.35
CA ILE A 4 10.97 8.40 -8.11
C ILE A 4 11.35 7.11 -8.81
N VAL A 5 12.28 7.19 -9.76
CA VAL A 5 12.72 6.06 -10.58
C VAL A 5 14.20 5.82 -10.35
N THR A 6 14.56 4.57 -10.09
CA THR A 6 15.92 4.04 -10.04
C THR A 6 16.06 2.94 -11.09
N PRO A 7 17.26 2.38 -11.34
CA PRO A 7 17.41 1.31 -12.33
C PRO A 7 16.56 0.05 -12.07
N ARG A 8 16.11 -0.19 -10.82
CA ARG A 8 15.34 -1.40 -10.45
C ARG A 8 13.97 -1.13 -9.87
N LEU A 9 13.67 0.11 -9.46
CA LEU A 9 12.45 0.45 -8.72
C LEU A 9 11.83 1.74 -9.24
N LYS A 10 10.50 1.74 -9.28
CA LYS A 10 9.66 2.90 -9.54
C LYS A 10 8.74 3.10 -8.33
N LEU A 11 8.96 4.17 -7.58
CA LEU A 11 8.03 4.61 -6.54
C LEU A 11 7.04 5.58 -7.21
N ARG A 12 5.78 5.17 -7.24
CA ARG A 12 4.66 5.88 -7.86
C ARG A 12 3.45 5.85 -6.93
N GLN A 13 2.48 6.70 -7.22
CA GLN A 13 1.19 6.65 -6.52
C GLN A 13 0.48 5.31 -6.72
N TRP A 14 -0.32 4.94 -5.72
CA TRP A 14 -1.19 3.78 -5.73
C TRP A 14 -2.22 3.88 -6.85
N GLN A 15 -2.43 2.75 -7.54
CA GLN A 15 -3.43 2.56 -8.59
C GLN A 15 -4.40 1.44 -8.17
N GLU A 16 -5.50 1.30 -8.90
CA GLU A 16 -6.55 0.32 -8.54
C GLU A 16 -6.04 -1.12 -8.67
N GLU A 17 -5.18 -1.37 -9.65
CA GLU A 17 -4.58 -2.66 -9.93
C GLU A 17 -3.63 -3.13 -8.81
N ASP A 18 -3.17 -2.22 -7.95
CA ASP A 18 -2.27 -2.53 -6.84
C ASP A 18 -3.01 -3.15 -5.64
N LYS A 19 -4.33 -3.00 -5.57
CA LYS A 19 -5.14 -3.52 -4.44
C LYS A 19 -5.05 -5.04 -4.32
N GLU A 20 -5.14 -5.76 -5.45
CA GLU A 20 -5.07 -7.22 -5.47
C GLU A 20 -3.70 -7.77 -4.99
N PRO A 21 -2.55 -7.37 -5.56
CA PRO A 21 -1.25 -7.80 -5.04
C PRO A 21 -1.00 -7.35 -3.60
N PHE A 22 -1.50 -6.18 -3.19
CA PHE A 22 -1.36 -5.72 -1.80
C PHE A 22 -2.22 -6.53 -0.83
N PHE A 23 -3.44 -6.92 -1.20
CA PHE A 23 -4.25 -7.84 -0.41
C PHE A 23 -3.56 -9.19 -0.23
N ARG A 24 -2.93 -9.73 -1.28
CA ARG A 24 -2.16 -10.98 -1.17
C ARG A 24 -1.00 -10.86 -0.17
N LEU A 25 -0.34 -9.71 -0.09
CA LEU A 25 0.70 -9.46 0.93
C LEU A 25 0.09 -9.36 2.33
N ASN A 26 -1.00 -8.61 2.51
CA ASN A 26 -1.61 -8.40 3.83
C ASN A 26 -2.42 -9.60 4.36
N SER A 27 -2.68 -10.60 3.51
CA SER A 27 -3.30 -11.88 3.89
C SER A 27 -2.29 -13.04 3.99
N ASP A 28 -1.01 -12.85 3.61
CA ASP A 28 0.03 -13.87 3.76
C ASP A 28 0.58 -13.88 5.21
N PRO A 29 0.47 -15.01 5.94
CA PRO A 29 0.98 -15.13 7.31
C PRO A 29 2.49 -14.91 7.46
N ARG A 30 3.27 -15.14 6.40
CA ARG A 30 4.72 -14.93 6.41
C ARG A 30 5.06 -13.44 6.38
N VAL A 31 4.32 -12.67 5.59
CA VAL A 31 4.47 -11.21 5.49
C VAL A 31 3.99 -10.55 6.77
N MET A 32 2.85 -10.99 7.28
CA MET A 32 2.17 -10.39 8.44
C MET A 32 2.60 -10.98 9.79
N LYS A 33 3.66 -11.79 9.84
CA LYS A 33 4.12 -12.52 11.03
C LYS A 33 4.28 -11.66 12.29
N PHE A 34 4.69 -10.40 12.10
CA PHE A 34 4.93 -9.44 13.19
C PHE A 34 3.91 -8.30 13.21
N MET A 35 2.88 -8.38 12.37
CA MET A 35 1.79 -7.41 12.32
C MET A 35 0.65 -7.87 13.24
N PRO A 36 -0.21 -6.94 13.73
CA PRO A 36 -1.25 -7.28 14.70
C PRO A 36 -2.24 -8.35 14.25
N LYS A 37 -2.54 -8.42 12.95
CA LYS A 37 -3.43 -9.42 12.33
C LYS A 37 -3.26 -9.46 10.81
N LEU A 38 -3.74 -10.53 10.20
CA LEU A 38 -4.02 -10.55 8.75
C LEU A 38 -5.15 -9.59 8.43
N LEU A 39 -5.11 -8.98 7.24
CA LEU A 39 -6.20 -8.12 6.78
C LEU A 39 -7.16 -8.87 5.88
N SER A 40 -8.45 -8.61 6.04
CA SER A 40 -9.44 -8.95 5.03
C SER A 40 -9.24 -8.12 3.75
N ARG A 41 -9.93 -8.51 2.66
CA ARG A 41 -9.91 -7.74 1.42
C ARG A 41 -10.35 -6.29 1.63
N GLU A 42 -11.46 -6.11 2.33
CA GLU A 42 -11.99 -4.77 2.65
C GLU A 42 -11.01 -3.95 3.50
N GLU A 43 -10.39 -4.57 4.50
CA GLU A 43 -9.41 -3.89 5.36
C GLU A 43 -8.16 -3.46 4.58
N SER A 44 -7.66 -4.32 3.68
CA SER A 44 -6.54 -4.02 2.80
C SER A 44 -6.87 -2.88 1.83
N ASP A 45 -8.05 -2.91 1.20
CA ASP A 45 -8.49 -1.89 0.25
C ASP A 45 -8.69 -0.54 0.96
N ASN A 46 -9.31 -0.54 2.14
CA ASN A 46 -9.45 0.66 2.99
C ASN A 46 -8.10 1.24 3.40
N PHE A 47 -7.08 0.40 3.61
CA PHE A 47 -5.73 0.88 3.91
C PHE A 47 -5.13 1.63 2.71
N VAL A 48 -5.29 1.13 1.48
CA VAL A 48 -4.86 1.83 0.26
C VAL A 48 -5.54 3.19 0.13
N GLU A 49 -6.85 3.26 0.37
CA GLU A 49 -7.57 4.54 0.31
C GLU A 49 -7.12 5.53 1.39
N ARG A 50 -6.81 5.04 2.61
CA ARG A 50 -6.22 5.88 3.67
C ARG A 50 -4.86 6.44 3.25
N ILE A 51 -4.02 5.63 2.62
CA ILE A 51 -2.71 6.06 2.11
C ILE A 51 -2.88 7.14 1.04
N LYS A 52 -3.76 6.91 0.05
CA LYS A 52 -4.06 7.89 -1.01
C LYS A 52 -4.60 9.20 -0.41
N GLY A 53 -5.49 9.11 0.57
CA GLY A 53 -6.06 10.25 1.27
C GLY A 53 -5.02 11.06 2.03
N GLN A 54 -4.16 10.39 2.81
CA GLN A 54 -3.07 11.05 3.53
C GLN A 54 -2.10 11.72 2.56
N PHE A 55 -1.71 11.03 1.49
CA PHE A 55 -0.81 11.59 0.50
C PHE A 55 -1.39 12.85 -0.17
N LYS A 56 -2.69 12.85 -0.51
CA LYS A 56 -3.37 14.02 -1.07
C LYS A 56 -3.35 15.22 -0.11
N LYS A 57 -3.39 14.97 1.19
CA LYS A 57 -3.42 15.99 2.23
C LYS A 57 -2.03 16.53 2.57
N ASP A 58 -1.08 15.62 2.84
CA ASP A 58 0.18 15.95 3.50
C ASP A 58 1.39 15.83 2.54
N GLY A 59 1.21 15.23 1.36
CA GLY A 59 2.28 14.99 0.38
C GLY A 59 3.17 13.77 0.71
N TYR A 60 2.85 13.03 1.76
CA TYR A 60 3.49 11.78 2.20
C TYR A 60 2.51 10.92 3.01
N SER A 61 2.87 9.67 3.27
CA SER A 61 2.09 8.65 3.96
C SER A 61 3.00 7.55 4.52
N PHE A 62 2.43 6.61 5.30
CA PHE A 62 3.20 5.50 5.89
C PHE A 62 3.91 4.60 4.88
N LEU A 63 3.39 4.45 3.66
CA LEU A 63 3.99 3.60 2.62
C LEU A 63 4.60 4.37 1.45
N LEU A 64 4.43 5.69 1.38
CA LEU A 64 4.95 6.58 0.33
C LEU A 64 4.95 8.04 0.77
#